data_AF-A0A349Q1M7-F1
#
_entry.id   AF-A0A349Q1M7-F1
#
_cell.length_a   1.000
_cell.length_b   1.000
_cell.length_c   1.000
_cell.angle_alpha   90.00
_cell.angle_beta   90.00
_cell.angle_gamma   90.00
#
_symmetry.space_group_name_H-M   'P 1'
#
loop_
_entity.id
_entity.type
_entity.pdbx_description
1 polymer ?
#
loop_
_entity_poly.entity_id
_entity_poly.type
_entity_poly.pdbx_seq_one_letter_code
_entity_poly.pdbx_strand_id
1 'polypeptide(L)'
;MEKITLKIKFLGLYQLIGGIVGILNTIRFLPNFTQINGDIFLLLLAIFLLYSFSIYCGYLLIKKRNIQGLNLSVYNQLIQIIGFGVLGYAFHFTAGIYSGIKLNLTNDTIATFMFGHSMARIDINNLNGFTEISINFIAIILLNLILNLKNKVEKIAET
;
A
#
# COMPACT_ATOMS: atom_id res chain seq x y z
N MET A 1 9.43 27.15 -3.45
CA MET A 1 8.06 26.68 -3.12
C MET A 1 7.50 25.77 -4.21
N GLU A 2 7.54 26.16 -5.48
CA GLU A 2 7.01 25.40 -6.62
C GLU A 2 7.49 23.93 -6.70
N LYS A 3 8.79 23.68 -6.53
CA LYS A 3 9.37 22.31 -6.54
C LYS A 3 8.78 21.40 -5.46
N ILE A 4 8.43 21.95 -4.28
CA ILE A 4 7.83 21.17 -3.17
C ILE A 4 6.39 20.80 -3.54
N THR A 5 5.62 21.78 -4.02
CA THR A 5 4.24 21.58 -4.47
C THR A 5 4.16 20.53 -5.57
N LEU A 6 5.09 20.55 -6.53
CA LEU A 6 5.14 19.55 -7.60
C LEU A 6 5.37 18.13 -7.06
N LYS A 7 6.31 17.95 -6.12
CA LYS A 7 6.59 16.66 -5.48
C LYS A 7 5.39 16.15 -4.68
N ILE A 8 4.72 17.03 -3.95
CA ILE A 8 3.49 16.71 -3.21
C ILE A 8 2.39 16.27 -4.17
N LYS A 9 2.21 16.99 -5.29
CA LYS A 9 1.22 16.63 -6.31
C LYS A 9 1.53 15.29 -6.97
N PHE A 10 2.80 15.02 -7.27
CA PHE A 10 3.24 13.72 -7.79
C PHE A 10 2.92 12.60 -6.82
N LEU A 11 3.27 12.74 -5.53
CA LEU A 11 2.94 11.78 -4.49
C LEU A 11 1.41 11.58 -4.36
N GLY A 12 0.65 12.67 -4.42
CA GLY A 12 -0.81 12.64 -4.36
C GLY A 12 -1.42 11.85 -5.53
N LEU A 13 -0.95 12.11 -6.75
CA LEU A 13 -1.35 11.38 -7.96
C LEU A 13 -0.95 9.91 -7.89
N TYR A 14 0.25 9.62 -7.41
CA TYR A 14 0.73 8.26 -7.23
C TYR A 14 -0.20 7.43 -6.33
N GLN A 15 -0.56 7.97 -5.16
CA GLN A 15 -1.44 7.27 -4.21
C GLN A 15 -2.88 7.17 -4.69
N LEU A 16 -3.38 8.21 -5.37
CA LEU A 16 -4.70 8.25 -5.96
C LEU A 16 -4.85 7.21 -7.07
N ILE A 17 -3.97 7.24 -8.07
CA ILE A 17 -3.98 6.30 -9.19
C ILE A 17 -3.74 4.88 -8.69
N GLY A 18 -2.77 4.69 -7.79
CA GLY A 18 -2.49 3.39 -7.18
C GLY A 18 -3.71 2.80 -6.47
N GLY A 19 -4.42 3.60 -5.68
CA GLY A 19 -5.65 3.16 -5.02
C GLY A 19 -6.79 2.85 -5.99
N ILE A 20 -7.01 3.69 -7.01
CA ILE A 20 -8.02 3.45 -8.05
C ILE A 20 -7.74 2.15 -8.81
N VAL A 21 -6.49 1.96 -9.27
CA VAL A 21 -6.07 0.73 -9.96
C VAL A 21 -6.24 -0.48 -9.05
N GLY A 22 -5.96 -0.34 -7.77
CA GLY A 22 -6.18 -1.39 -6.77
C GLY A 22 -7.64 -1.81 -6.62
N ILE A 23 -8.54 -0.84 -6.55
CA ILE A 23 -9.99 -1.08 -6.54
C ILE A 23 -10.42 -1.79 -7.82
N LEU A 24 -9.99 -1.30 -8.99
CA LEU A 24 -10.33 -1.92 -10.28
C LEU A 24 -9.82 -3.36 -10.37
N ASN A 25 -8.60 -3.63 -9.91
CA ASN A 25 -8.06 -4.98 -9.84
C ASN A 25 -8.90 -5.87 -8.93
N THR A 26 -9.26 -5.37 -7.73
CA THR A 26 -10.10 -6.11 -6.77
C THR A 26 -11.45 -6.47 -7.39
N ILE A 27 -12.11 -5.51 -8.06
CA ILE A 27 -13.38 -5.73 -8.75
C ILE A 27 -13.22 -6.77 -9.86
N ARG A 28 -12.14 -6.70 -10.64
CA ARG A 28 -11.85 -7.66 -11.73
C ARG A 28 -11.70 -9.09 -11.23
N PHE A 29 -11.27 -9.31 -9.98
CA PHE A 29 -11.13 -10.64 -9.39
C PHE A 29 -12.43 -11.18 -8.77
N LEU A 30 -13.47 -10.36 -8.58
CA LEU A 30 -14.76 -10.80 -8.01
C LEU A 30 -15.39 -12.01 -8.74
N PRO A 31 -15.39 -12.09 -10.09
CA PRO A 31 -15.99 -13.22 -10.80
C PRO A 31 -15.29 -14.57 -10.55
N ASN A 32 -14.06 -14.56 -10.00
CA ASN A 32 -13.33 -15.79 -9.70
C ASN A 32 -13.83 -16.48 -8.42
N PHE A 33 -14.67 -15.80 -7.63
CA PHE A 33 -15.30 -16.40 -6.46
C PHE A 33 -16.60 -17.08 -6.87
N THR A 34 -16.68 -18.39 -6.66
CA THR A 34 -17.90 -19.17 -6.91
C THR A 34 -19.06 -18.77 -5.98
N GLN A 35 -18.72 -18.37 -4.74
CA GLN A 35 -19.65 -17.83 -3.76
C GLN A 35 -18.92 -16.83 -2.86
N ILE A 36 -19.56 -15.71 -2.55
CA ILE A 36 -19.08 -14.75 -1.55
C ILE A 36 -19.80 -15.06 -0.24
N ASN A 37 -19.07 -15.65 0.71
CA ASN A 37 -19.54 -15.84 2.08
C ASN A 37 -19.15 -14.65 2.97
N GLY A 38 -19.53 -14.68 4.25
CA GLY A 38 -19.24 -13.59 5.20
C GLY A 38 -17.75 -13.28 5.35
N ASP A 39 -16.89 -14.30 5.39
CA ASP A 39 -15.45 -14.14 5.56
C ASP A 39 -14.81 -13.48 4.34
N ILE A 40 -15.14 -13.97 3.14
CA ILE A 40 -14.66 -13.38 1.88
C ILE A 40 -15.14 -11.93 1.75
N PHE A 41 -16.39 -11.64 2.13
CA PHE A 41 -16.92 -10.28 2.12
C PHE A 41 -16.11 -9.35 3.04
N LEU A 42 -15.79 -9.81 4.26
CA LEU A 42 -15.00 -9.03 5.22
C LEU A 42 -13.58 -8.76 4.69
N LEU A 43 -12.95 -9.75 4.09
CA LEU A 43 -11.63 -9.62 3.46
C LEU A 43 -11.66 -8.61 2.30
N LEU A 44 -12.67 -8.70 1.43
CA LEU A 44 -12.87 -7.74 0.35
C LEU A 44 -13.07 -6.33 0.91
N LEU A 45 -13.93 -6.17 1.93
CA LEU A 45 -14.17 -4.88 2.57
C LEU A 45 -12.88 -4.28 3.13
N ALA A 46 -12.04 -5.08 3.80
CA ALA A 46 -10.75 -4.64 4.30
C ALA A 46 -9.83 -4.15 3.16
N ILE A 47 -9.76 -4.88 2.04
CA ILE A 47 -8.99 -4.50 0.85
C ILE A 47 -9.52 -3.17 0.26
N PHE A 48 -10.84 -3.03 0.13
CA PHE A 48 -11.48 -1.80 -0.34
C PHE A 48 -11.17 -0.60 0.57
N LEU A 49 -11.19 -0.80 1.89
CA LEU A 49 -10.84 0.24 2.86
C LEU A 49 -9.38 0.67 2.72
N LEU A 50 -8.45 -0.26 2.54
CA LEU A 50 -7.03 0.04 2.35
C LEU A 50 -6.79 0.86 1.08
N TYR A 51 -7.40 0.47 -0.05
CA TYR A 51 -7.29 1.26 -1.28
C TYR A 51 -8.00 2.61 -1.19
N SER A 52 -9.15 2.67 -0.53
CA SER A 52 -9.88 3.92 -0.28
C SER A 52 -9.06 4.87 0.61
N PHE A 53 -8.34 4.34 1.59
CA PHE A 53 -7.43 5.10 2.42
C PHE A 53 -6.28 5.69 1.60
N SER A 54 -5.68 4.91 0.70
CA SER A 54 -4.66 5.42 -0.24
C SER A 54 -5.22 6.53 -1.15
N ILE A 55 -6.44 6.37 -1.68
CA ILE A 55 -7.13 7.38 -2.48
C ILE A 55 -7.33 8.66 -1.67
N TYR A 56 -7.80 8.54 -0.44
CA TYR A 56 -8.05 9.68 0.43
C TYR A 56 -6.77 10.45 0.75
N CYS A 57 -5.68 9.76 1.06
CA CYS A 57 -4.37 10.37 1.26
C CYS A 57 -3.93 11.15 0.01
N GLY A 58 -4.04 10.54 -1.17
CA GLY A 58 -3.74 11.19 -2.45
C GLY A 58 -4.60 12.43 -2.73
N TYR A 59 -5.91 12.32 -2.47
CA TYR A 59 -6.87 13.41 -2.61
C TYR A 59 -6.51 14.62 -1.75
N LEU A 60 -6.16 14.42 -0.48
CA LEU A 60 -5.77 15.50 0.43
C LEU A 60 -4.54 16.26 -0.06
N LEU A 61 -3.52 15.54 -0.56
CA LEU A 61 -2.31 16.15 -1.13
C LEU A 61 -2.63 16.97 -2.38
N ILE A 62 -3.49 16.47 -3.26
CA ILE A 62 -3.92 17.19 -4.48
C ILE A 62 -4.74 18.44 -4.13
N LYS A 63 -5.57 18.38 -3.07
CA LYS A 63 -6.34 19.52 -2.55
C LYS A 63 -5.53 20.48 -1.68
N LYS A 64 -4.20 20.38 -1.70
CA LYS A 64 -3.26 21.25 -0.95
C LYS A 64 -3.43 21.18 0.57
N ARG A 65 -4.10 20.15 1.11
CA ARG A 65 -4.18 19.87 2.55
C ARG A 65 -2.91 19.14 2.99
N ASN A 66 -1.77 19.77 2.78
CA ASN A 66 -0.45 19.12 2.75
C ASN A 66 -0.08 18.45 4.07
N ILE A 67 -0.20 19.14 5.21
CA ILE A 67 0.19 18.60 6.52
C ILE A 67 -0.62 17.33 6.84
N GLN A 68 -1.95 17.41 6.71
CA GLN A 68 -2.83 16.28 6.96
C GLN A 68 -2.60 15.14 5.95
N GLY A 69 -2.48 15.46 4.66
CA GLY A 69 -2.24 14.47 3.62
C GLY A 69 -0.91 13.75 3.80
N LEU A 70 0.15 14.45 4.17
CA LEU A 70 1.47 13.87 4.43
C LEU A 70 1.45 12.99 5.69
N ASN A 71 0.80 13.43 6.76
CA ASN A 71 0.65 12.63 7.98
C ASN A 71 -0.08 11.32 7.73
N LEU A 72 -1.19 11.34 6.99
CA LEU A 72 -1.91 10.11 6.64
C LEU A 72 -1.13 9.24 5.65
N SER A 73 -0.41 9.86 4.72
CA SER A 73 0.46 9.15 3.78
C SER A 73 1.56 8.36 4.47
N VAL A 74 2.08 8.82 5.63
CA VAL A 74 3.05 8.04 6.43
C VAL A 74 2.46 6.68 6.80
N TYR A 75 1.27 6.66 7.39
CA TYR A 75 0.60 5.41 7.77
C TYR A 75 0.31 4.53 6.55
N ASN A 76 -0.13 5.14 5.45
CA ASN A 76 -0.38 4.42 4.20
C ASN A 76 0.89 3.71 3.68
N GLN A 77 2.06 4.35 3.76
CA GLN A 77 3.31 3.70 3.36
C GLN A 77 3.78 2.67 4.37
N LEU A 78 3.68 2.92 5.68
CA LEU A 78 4.09 1.95 6.71
C LEU A 78 3.40 0.60 6.54
N ILE A 79 2.09 0.59 6.25
CA ILE A 79 1.32 -0.63 6.00
C ILE A 79 1.85 -1.37 4.75
N GLN A 80 2.33 -0.64 3.74
CA GLN A 80 2.82 -1.22 2.49
C GLN A 80 4.26 -1.74 2.55
N ILE A 81 5.05 -1.38 3.57
CA ILE A 81 6.46 -1.80 3.68
C ILE A 81 6.57 -3.30 3.87
N ILE A 82 5.76 -3.87 4.76
CA ILE A 82 5.89 -5.27 5.18
C ILE A 82 4.67 -6.04 4.71
N GLY A 83 4.92 -7.15 4.01
CA GLY A 83 3.95 -8.22 3.87
C GLY A 83 4.48 -9.48 4.53
N PHE A 84 3.58 -10.36 4.96
CA PHE A 84 3.94 -11.60 5.63
C PHE A 84 2.93 -12.70 5.32
N GLY A 85 3.37 -13.94 5.45
CA GLY A 85 2.55 -15.14 5.52
C GLY A 85 3.08 -15.98 6.68
N VAL A 86 2.29 -16.28 7.69
CA VAL A 86 2.69 -17.03 8.88
C VAL A 86 1.50 -17.83 9.39
N LEU A 87 1.69 -19.12 9.68
CA LEU A 87 0.69 -19.99 10.33
C LEU A 87 -0.70 -19.97 9.66
N GLY A 88 -0.73 -19.94 8.33
CA GLY A 88 -1.97 -19.94 7.54
C GLY A 88 -2.66 -18.57 7.41
N TYR A 89 -2.06 -17.50 7.94
CA TYR A 89 -2.46 -16.13 7.69
C TYR A 89 -1.50 -15.46 6.72
N ALA A 90 -1.99 -14.62 5.82
CA ALA A 90 -1.13 -13.77 5.01
C ALA A 90 -1.70 -12.37 4.88
N PHE A 91 -0.81 -11.39 4.81
CA PHE A 91 -1.12 -9.99 4.53
C PHE A 91 -0.05 -9.43 3.60
N HIS A 92 -0.48 -8.85 2.49
CA HIS A 92 0.37 -8.03 1.64
C HIS A 92 -0.52 -6.96 1.01
N PHE A 93 -0.11 -5.70 1.10
CA PHE A 93 -0.84 -4.59 0.51
C PHE A 93 0.11 -3.63 -0.17
N THR A 94 -0.23 -3.26 -1.40
CA THR A 94 0.45 -2.23 -2.18
C THR A 94 -0.58 -1.44 -2.98
N ALA A 95 -0.51 -0.11 -2.92
CA ALA A 95 -1.25 0.79 -3.78
C ALA A 95 -0.28 1.61 -4.65
N GLY A 96 -0.22 1.30 -5.94
CA GLY A 96 0.74 1.87 -6.89
C GLY A 96 1.77 0.85 -7.37
N ILE A 97 2.90 1.33 -7.87
CA ILE A 97 4.01 0.48 -8.32
C ILE A 97 4.75 -0.06 -7.10
N TYR A 98 5.21 -1.30 -7.14
CA TYR A 98 6.12 -1.79 -6.12
C TYR A 98 7.29 -2.56 -6.70
N SER A 99 8.34 -2.59 -5.89
CA SER A 99 9.49 -3.44 -6.08
C SER A 99 9.96 -3.86 -4.70
N GLY A 100 10.42 -5.09 -4.57
CA GLY A 100 10.77 -5.63 -3.27
C GLY A 100 11.43 -7.00 -3.35
N ILE A 101 11.65 -7.57 -2.18
CA ILE A 101 12.10 -8.95 -2.04
C ILE A 101 11.07 -9.68 -1.18
N LYS A 102 10.80 -10.93 -1.55
CA LYS A 102 10.07 -11.89 -0.74
C LYS A 102 10.99 -13.04 -0.38
N LEU A 103 11.07 -13.34 0.91
CA LEU A 103 11.73 -14.51 1.46
C LEU A 103 10.65 -15.55 1.72
N ASN A 104 10.70 -16.68 1.01
CA ASN A 104 10.00 -17.88 1.42
C ASN A 104 10.89 -18.60 2.43
N LEU A 105 10.33 -19.00 3.57
CA LEU A 105 11.00 -19.65 4.70
C LEU A 105 10.30 -20.97 5.07
N THR A 106 9.40 -21.48 4.20
CA THR A 106 8.55 -22.63 4.51
C THR A 106 9.36 -23.93 4.61
N ASN A 107 10.18 -24.21 3.59
CA ASN A 107 11.02 -25.41 3.53
C ASN A 107 12.50 -25.02 3.33
N ASP A 108 12.75 -24.01 2.51
CA ASP A 108 14.06 -23.44 2.23
C ASP A 108 13.99 -21.91 2.23
N THR A 109 15.11 -21.23 2.46
CA THR A 109 15.23 -19.78 2.35
C THR A 109 15.43 -19.37 0.89
N ILE A 110 14.33 -19.09 0.19
CA ILE A 110 14.35 -18.66 -1.21
C ILE A 110 14.01 -17.17 -1.28
N ALA A 111 14.94 -16.37 -1.81
CA ALA A 111 14.73 -14.95 -2.07
C ALA A 111 14.22 -14.71 -3.49
N THR A 112 13.04 -14.12 -3.60
CA THR A 112 12.40 -13.79 -4.88
C THR A 112 12.27 -12.27 -5.00
N PHE A 113 12.81 -11.71 -6.08
CA PHE A 113 12.54 -10.33 -6.43
C PHE A 113 11.08 -10.17 -6.88
N MET A 114 10.41 -9.15 -6.36
CA MET A 114 9.04 -8.83 -6.74
C MET A 114 9.01 -7.48 -7.44
N PHE A 115 8.22 -7.38 -8.50
CA PHE A 115 7.88 -6.13 -9.16
C PHE A 115 6.46 -6.21 -9.68
N GLY A 116 5.71 -5.13 -9.55
CA GLY A 116 4.35 -5.07 -10.04
C GLY A 116 3.65 -3.75 -9.74
N HIS A 117 2.33 -3.80 -9.78
CA HIS A 117 1.45 -2.69 -9.46
C HIS A 117 0.49 -3.06 -8.33
N SER A 118 -0.52 -2.21 -8.08
CA SER A 118 -1.46 -2.35 -6.97
C SER A 118 -1.96 -3.78 -6.80
N MET A 119 -1.68 -4.33 -5.63
CA MET A 119 -1.94 -5.72 -5.25
C MET A 119 -2.30 -5.76 -3.77
N ALA A 120 -3.30 -6.57 -3.44
CA ALA A 120 -3.65 -6.88 -2.08
C ALA A 120 -3.87 -8.39 -1.96
N ARG A 121 -3.34 -8.97 -0.88
CA ARG A 121 -3.53 -10.37 -0.52
C ARG A 121 -3.82 -10.41 0.97
N ILE A 122 -4.96 -11.00 1.32
CA ILE A 122 -5.28 -11.35 2.70
C ILE A 122 -5.76 -12.79 2.68
N ASP A 123 -5.01 -13.67 3.32
CA ASP A 123 -5.36 -15.09 3.42
C ASP A 123 -5.65 -15.42 4.88
N ILE A 124 -6.68 -16.24 5.12
CA ILE A 124 -7.04 -16.80 6.42
C ILE A 124 -7.18 -18.31 6.27
N ASN A 125 -6.67 -19.06 7.25
CA ASN A 125 -6.75 -20.54 7.28
C ASN A 125 -6.17 -21.22 6.04
N ASN A 126 -5.08 -20.68 5.48
CA ASN A 126 -4.37 -21.33 4.39
C ASN A 126 -3.64 -22.58 4.92
N LEU A 127 -4.25 -23.75 4.68
CA LEU A 127 -3.79 -25.06 5.17
C LEU A 127 -2.36 -25.44 4.77
N ASN A 128 -1.81 -24.77 3.75
CA ASN A 128 -0.47 -25.07 3.23
C ASN A 128 0.66 -24.46 4.07
N GLY A 129 0.36 -23.73 5.15
CA GLY A 129 1.35 -23.40 6.19
C GLY A 129 2.57 -22.61 5.73
N PHE A 130 2.43 -21.77 4.69
CA PHE A 130 3.58 -21.02 4.17
C PHE A 130 4.08 -19.98 5.18
N THR A 131 5.40 -19.94 5.35
CA THR A 131 6.09 -18.86 6.06
C THR A 131 6.81 -18.00 5.04
N GLU A 132 6.35 -16.77 4.85
CA GLU A 132 6.98 -15.80 3.95
C GLU A 132 7.01 -14.40 4.55
N ILE A 133 8.04 -13.63 4.21
CA ILE A 133 8.14 -12.21 4.56
C ILE A 133 8.51 -11.46 3.29
N SER A 134 7.85 -10.32 3.04
CA SER A 134 8.13 -9.46 1.91
C SER A 134 8.37 -8.03 2.35
N ILE A 135 9.32 -7.36 1.69
CA ILE A 135 9.65 -5.95 1.93
C ILE A 135 9.47 -5.17 0.65
N ASN A 136 8.66 -4.11 0.66
CA ASN A 136 8.43 -3.20 -0.46
C ASN A 136 9.38 -1.99 -0.38
N PHE A 137 10.38 -1.96 -1.26
CA PHE A 137 11.36 -0.88 -1.32
C PHE A 137 10.77 0.44 -1.81
N ILE A 138 9.75 0.39 -2.68
CA ILE A 138 9.09 1.62 -3.16
C ILE A 138 8.35 2.30 -2.00
N ALA A 139 7.68 1.55 -1.14
CA ALA A 139 7.05 2.10 0.05
C ALA A 139 8.06 2.79 0.99
N ILE A 140 9.24 2.21 1.17
CA ILE A 140 10.34 2.81 1.96
C ILE A 140 10.82 4.12 1.33
N ILE A 141 11.05 4.13 0.01
CA ILE A 141 11.48 5.33 -0.72
C ILE A 141 10.43 6.45 -0.61
N LEU A 142 9.15 6.11 -0.79
CA LEU A 142 8.05 7.06 -0.67
C LEU A 142 7.89 7.58 0.75
N LEU A 143 8.07 6.72 1.77
CA LEU A 143 8.05 7.12 3.17
C LEU A 143 9.16 8.15 3.45
N ASN A 144 10.38 7.90 2.99
CA ASN A 144 11.48 8.86 3.12
C ASN A 144 11.17 10.19 2.43
N LEU A 145 10.59 10.16 1.21
CA LEU A 145 10.13 11.35 0.51
C LEU A 145 9.05 12.11 1.32
N ILE A 146 8.07 11.41 1.90
CA ILE A 146 6.99 12.00 2.70
C ILE A 146 7.55 12.73 3.92
N LEU A 147 8.43 12.07 4.69
CA LEU A 147 9.04 12.66 5.89
C LEU A 147 9.85 13.92 5.54
N ASN A 148 10.60 13.87 4.44
CA ASN A 148 11.34 15.03 3.94
C ASN A 148 10.43 16.18 3.49
N LEU A 149 9.30 15.88 2.83
CA LEU A 149 8.34 16.89 2.41
C LEU A 149 7.61 17.50 3.61
N LYS A 150 7.25 16.67 4.60
CA LYS A 150 6.60 17.10 5.84
C LYS A 150 7.46 18.12 6.58
N ASN A 151 8.71 17.78 6.87
CA ASN A 151 9.66 18.68 7.54
C ASN A 151 9.83 20.02 6.80
N LYS A 152 9.76 20.02 5.47
CA LYS A 152 9.85 21.26 4.67
C LYS A 152 8.59 22.09 4.71
N VAL A 153 7.40 21.46 4.70
CA VAL A 153 6.12 22.15 4.78
C VAL A 153 5.91 22.77 6.15
N GLU A 154 6.27 22.07 7.21
CA GLU A 154 6.17 22.57 8.60
C GLU A 154 7.07 23.79 8.82
N LYS A 155 8.34 23.72 8.39
CA LYS A 155 9.26 24.87 8.47
C LYS A 155 8.76 26.11 7.73
N ILE A 156 8.07 25.93 6.60
CA ILE A 156 7.51 27.05 5.83
C ILE A 156 6.29 27.64 6.54
N ALA A 157 5.53 26.85 7.31
CA ALA A 157 4.36 27.31 8.04
C ALA A 157 4.72 28.07 9.33
N GLU A 158 5.94 27.88 9.85
CA GLU A 158 6.48 28.57 11.02
C GLU A 158 7.15 29.91 10.70
N THR A 159 7.50 30.16 9.43
CA THR A 159 8.01 31.44 8.90
C THR A 159 6.91 32.31 8.31
#